data_AF-A8R2W1-F1
#
_entry.id   AF-A8R2W1-F1
#
_cell.length_a   1.000
_cell.length_b   1.000
_cell.length_c   1.000
_cell.angle_alpha   90.00
_cell.angle_beta   90.00
_cell.angle_gamma   90.00
#
_symmetry.space_group_name_H-M   'P 1'
#
loop_
_entity.id
_entity.type
_entity.pdbx_description
1 polymer ?
#
loop_
_entity_poly.entity_id
_entity_poly.type
_entity_poly.pdbx_seq_one_letter_code
_entity_poly.pdbx_strand_id
1 'polypeptide(L)'
;PTYSDVLGVDINNLLVAQPDTGEAALEIVDQLVRSSAVDIVVIDSVAALVPRAEIEGEMGDNQVGLQARLMSKALRKIAGNIGKSGCVVIFLNQLRQKIGVTYGNPEVTTGGTALKFYASVRLDIRRIQTLKKGTEGEYGIRAKVKVA
;
A
#
# COMPACT_ATOMS: atom_id res chain seq x y z
N PRO A 1 -16.22 -11.30 5.17
CA PRO A 1 -14.75 -11.46 5.03
C PRO A 1 -14.26 -12.66 5.87
N THR A 2 -14.47 -13.87 5.36
CA THR A 2 -14.23 -15.13 6.08
C THR A 2 -12.76 -15.37 6.42
N TYR A 3 -11.84 -15.03 5.51
CA TYR A 3 -10.42 -15.20 5.75
C TYR A 3 -9.91 -14.28 6.88
N SER A 4 -10.34 -13.02 6.91
CA SER A 4 -9.95 -12.06 7.94
C SER A 4 -10.43 -12.45 9.34
N ASP A 5 -11.65 -13.02 9.43
CA ASP A 5 -12.22 -13.53 10.69
C ASP A 5 -11.39 -14.69 11.25
N VAL A 6 -10.98 -15.62 10.39
CA VAL A 6 -10.07 -16.73 10.76
C VAL A 6 -8.70 -16.23 11.24
N LEU A 7 -8.25 -15.07 10.76
CA LEU A 7 -7.02 -14.42 11.22
C LEU A 7 -7.19 -13.60 12.51
N GLY A 8 -8.39 -13.57 13.10
CA GLY A 8 -8.69 -12.89 14.36
C GLY A 8 -9.01 -11.40 14.21
N VAL A 9 -9.37 -10.95 13.01
CA VAL A 9 -9.82 -9.57 12.80
C VAL A 9 -11.27 -9.42 13.28
N ASP A 10 -11.55 -8.41 14.10
CA ASP A 10 -12.92 -8.05 14.46
C ASP A 10 -13.64 -7.39 13.28
N ILE A 11 -14.39 -8.19 12.54
CA ILE A 11 -15.08 -7.77 11.32
C ILE A 11 -16.14 -6.71 11.59
N ASN A 12 -16.79 -6.74 12.76
CA ASN A 12 -17.89 -5.83 13.05
C ASN A 12 -17.40 -4.39 13.32
N ASN A 13 -16.20 -4.27 13.87
CA ASN A 13 -15.57 -2.98 14.18
C ASN A 13 -14.54 -2.52 13.12
N LEU A 14 -14.30 -3.32 12.08
CA LEU A 14 -13.40 -2.95 10.99
C LEU A 14 -14.08 -1.95 10.04
N LEU A 15 -13.56 -0.73 10.01
CA LEU A 15 -13.94 0.25 8.99
C LEU A 15 -13.35 -0.13 7.63
N VAL A 16 -14.20 -0.20 6.60
CA VAL A 16 -13.81 -0.52 5.24
C VAL A 16 -14.26 0.60 4.31
N ALA A 17 -13.34 1.08 3.47
CA ALA A 17 -13.64 2.01 2.39
C ALA A 17 -13.15 1.44 1.06
N GLN A 18 -13.98 1.55 0.02
CA GLN A 18 -13.64 1.17 -1.36
C GLN A 18 -13.76 2.41 -2.24
N PRO A 19 -12.74 3.28 -2.24
CA PRO A 19 -12.76 4.52 -3.00
C PRO A 19 -12.60 4.26 -4.50
N ASP A 20 -13.30 5.06 -5.31
CA ASP A 20 -13.23 4.95 -6.78
C ASP A 20 -11.92 5.50 -7.35
N THR A 21 -11.28 6.46 -6.68
CA THR A 21 -10.03 7.10 -7.16
C THR A 21 -8.98 7.20 -6.07
N GLY A 22 -7.72 7.30 -6.48
CA GLY A 22 -6.58 7.48 -5.57
C GLY A 22 -6.67 8.76 -4.75
N GLU A 23 -7.20 9.85 -5.31
CA GLU A 23 -7.46 11.09 -4.57
C GLU A 23 -8.45 10.86 -3.43
N ALA A 24 -9.60 10.24 -3.73
CA ALA A 24 -10.63 9.96 -2.74
C ALA A 24 -10.10 9.04 -1.63
N ALA A 25 -9.34 8.01 -2.01
CA ALA A 25 -8.69 7.11 -1.06
C ALA A 25 -7.79 7.84 -0.07
N LEU A 26 -6.91 8.71 -0.57
CA LEU A 26 -5.94 9.43 0.25
C LEU A 26 -6.61 10.55 1.07
N GLU A 27 -7.73 11.10 0.59
CA GLU A 27 -8.55 12.05 1.36
C GLU A 27 -9.26 11.37 2.54
N ILE A 28 -9.82 10.17 2.34
CA ILE A 28 -10.38 9.36 3.42
C ILE A 28 -9.31 9.07 4.48
N VAL A 29 -8.12 8.64 4.06
CA VAL A 29 -6.99 8.41 4.98
C VAL A 29 -6.67 9.67 5.78
N ASP A 30 -6.57 10.83 5.12
CA ASP A 30 -6.27 12.10 5.77
C ASP A 30 -7.35 12.51 6.79
N GLN A 31 -8.64 12.29 6.47
CA GLN A 31 -9.76 12.57 7.37
C GLN A 31 -9.74 11.64 8.58
N LEU A 32 -9.53 10.34 8.38
CA LEU A 32 -9.44 9.35 9.45
C LEU A 32 -8.28 9.67 10.41
N VAL A 33 -7.09 9.92 9.87
CA VAL A 33 -5.91 10.30 10.67
C VAL A 33 -6.17 11.60 11.44
N ARG A 34 -6.80 12.60 10.81
CA ARG A 34 -7.11 13.89 11.46
C ARG A 34 -8.13 13.73 12.59
N SER A 35 -9.11 12.84 12.43
CA SER A 35 -10.15 12.60 13.44
C SER A 35 -9.60 12.02 14.74
N SER A 36 -8.42 11.38 14.69
CA SER A 36 -7.85 10.60 15.80
C SER A 36 -8.80 9.51 16.33
N ALA A 37 -9.79 9.10 15.53
CA ALA A 37 -10.74 8.05 15.87
C ALA A 37 -10.22 6.64 15.52
N VAL A 38 -9.07 6.55 14.84
CA VAL A 38 -8.46 5.29 14.42
C VAL A 38 -6.98 5.26 14.79
N ASP A 39 -6.54 4.14 15.34
CA ASP A 39 -5.13 3.93 15.68
C ASP A 39 -4.30 3.45 14.49
N ILE A 40 -4.92 2.69 13.57
CA ILE A 40 -4.25 2.09 12.42
C ILE A 40 -5.10 2.25 11.15
N VAL A 41 -4.47 2.70 10.06
CA VAL A 41 -5.07 2.73 8.72
C VAL A 41 -4.19 1.93 7.76
N VAL A 42 -4.79 1.02 7.00
CA VAL A 42 -4.10 0.21 5.99
C VAL A 42 -4.63 0.55 4.60
N ILE A 43 -3.72 0.83 3.68
CA ILE A 43 -4.03 1.06 2.26
C ILE A 43 -3.57 -0.16 1.46
N ASP A 44 -4.53 -0.92 0.93
CA ASP A 44 -4.31 -2.06 0.03
C ASP A 44 -4.89 -1.76 -1.36
N SER A 45 -4.12 -1.27 -2.32
CA SER A 45 -2.67 -1.02 -2.31
C SER A 45 -2.30 0.29 -3.01
N VAL A 46 -1.04 0.72 -2.88
CA VAL A 46 -0.52 1.90 -3.59
C VAL A 46 -0.67 1.79 -5.10
N ALA A 47 -0.46 0.61 -5.68
CA ALA A 47 -0.62 0.42 -7.13
C ALA A 47 -2.06 0.66 -7.61
N ALA A 48 -3.05 0.44 -6.73
CA ALA A 48 -4.47 0.67 -7.01
C ALA A 48 -4.92 2.12 -6.75
N LEU A 49 -4.04 2.99 -6.24
CA LEU A 49 -4.33 4.42 -6.10
C LEU A 49 -4.24 5.12 -7.47
N VAL A 50 -5.16 4.78 -8.37
CA VAL A 50 -5.21 5.30 -9.73
C VAL A 50 -5.81 6.71 -9.70
N PRO A 51 -5.12 7.74 -10.20
CA PRO A 51 -5.66 9.09 -10.28
C PRO A 51 -6.95 9.15 -11.11
N ARG A 52 -7.88 10.04 -10.74
CA ARG A 52 -9.15 10.20 -11.48
C ARG A 52 -8.96 10.41 -12.98
N ALA A 53 -8.01 11.26 -13.37
CA ALA A 53 -7.77 11.55 -14.78
C ALA A 53 -7.28 10.32 -15.57
N GLU A 54 -6.68 9.34 -14.90
CA GLU A 54 -6.26 8.08 -15.53
C GLU A 54 -7.44 7.12 -15.68
N ILE A 55 -8.39 7.14 -14.73
CA ILE A 55 -9.63 6.35 -14.80
C ILE A 55 -10.58 6.89 -15.88
N GLU A 56 -10.69 8.21 -16.00
CA GLU A 56 -11.57 8.88 -16.97
C GLU A 56 -10.93 9.00 -18.36
N GLY A 57 -9.62 8.79 -18.47
CA GLY A 57 -8.88 8.85 -19.73
C GLY A 57 -9.04 7.60 -20.60
N GLU A 58 -8.55 7.66 -21.83
CA GLU A 58 -8.55 6.51 -22.73
C GLU A 58 -7.33 5.61 -22.53
N MET A 59 -7.49 4.31 -22.84
CA MET A 59 -6.37 3.37 -22.86
C MET A 59 -5.36 3.79 -23.93
N GLY A 60 -4.22 4.34 -23.50
CA GLY A 60 -3.16 4.83 -24.39
C GLY A 60 -2.82 6.31 -24.18
N ASP A 61 -3.62 7.04 -23.40
CA ASP A 61 -3.31 8.41 -23.02
C ASP A 61 -2.00 8.49 -22.25
N ASN A 62 -1.14 9.42 -22.65
CA ASN A 62 0.17 9.58 -22.05
C ASN A 62 0.09 10.37 -20.73
N GLN A 63 -0.13 9.67 -19.62
CA GLN A 63 -0.28 10.27 -18.30
C GLN A 63 0.94 10.04 -17.39
N VAL A 64 2.13 10.42 -17.87
CA VAL A 64 3.39 10.12 -17.17
C VAL A 64 3.44 10.72 -15.77
N GLY A 65 3.62 9.86 -14.76
CA GLY A 65 3.97 10.27 -13.40
C GLY A 65 2.82 10.89 -12.60
N LEU A 66 1.56 10.77 -13.05
CA LEU A 66 0.41 11.33 -12.37
C LEU A 66 0.25 10.76 -10.95
N GLN A 67 0.31 9.43 -10.82
CA GLN A 67 0.27 8.75 -9.53
C GLN A 67 1.40 9.19 -8.58
N ALA A 68 2.63 9.35 -9.10
CA ALA A 68 3.77 9.80 -8.29
C ALA A 68 3.57 11.22 -7.73
N ARG A 69 2.97 12.12 -8.53
CA ARG A 69 2.63 13.48 -8.11
C ARG A 69 1.50 13.48 -7.07
N LEU A 70 0.48 12.64 -7.28
CA LEU A 70 -0.61 12.43 -6.31
C LEU A 70 -0.05 12.00 -4.95
N MET A 71 0.75 10.93 -4.93
CA MET A 71 1.39 10.41 -3.72
C MET A 71 2.25 11.48 -3.02
N SER A 72 3.05 12.24 -3.77
CA SER A 72 3.89 13.30 -3.21
C SER A 72 3.09 14.40 -2.53
N LYS A 73 1.96 14.81 -3.11
CA LYS A 73 1.05 15.82 -2.53
C LYS A 73 0.33 15.28 -1.30
N ALA A 74 -0.24 14.07 -1.41
CA ALA A 74 -1.01 13.46 -0.34
C ALA A 74 -0.16 13.15 0.89
N LEU A 75 1.00 12.51 0.71
CA LEU A 75 1.89 12.15 1.82
C LEU A 75 2.39 13.37 2.59
N ARG A 76 2.64 14.49 1.89
CA ARG A 76 2.98 15.76 2.57
C ARG A 76 1.89 16.21 3.54
N LYS A 77 0.62 16.08 3.16
CA LYS A 77 -0.53 16.46 3.99
C LYS A 77 -0.73 15.46 5.13
N ILE A 78 -0.72 14.16 4.81
CA ILE A 78 -1.01 13.08 5.75
C ILE A 78 0.08 12.96 6.82
N ALA A 79 1.37 13.06 6.45
CA ALA A 79 2.49 12.93 7.40
C ALA A 79 2.42 13.96 8.54
N GLY A 80 2.00 15.19 8.23
CA GLY A 80 1.81 16.23 9.24
C GLY A 80 0.67 15.93 10.22
N ASN A 81 -0.35 15.17 9.81
CA ASN A 81 -1.47 14.77 10.66
C ASN A 81 -1.17 13.48 11.44
N ILE A 82 -0.37 12.56 10.87
CA ILE A 82 0.12 11.35 11.56
C ILE A 82 0.88 11.74 12.83
N GLY A 83 1.83 12.67 12.73
CA GLY A 83 2.67 13.07 13.87
C GLY A 83 1.89 13.71 15.02
N LYS A 84 0.66 14.17 14.78
CA LYS A 84 -0.21 14.80 15.80
C LYS A 84 -1.22 13.83 16.39
N SER A 85 -1.66 12.83 15.62
CA SER A 85 -2.71 11.88 16.01
C SER A 85 -2.16 10.61 16.67
N GLY A 86 -0.89 10.26 16.43
CA GLY A 86 -0.32 8.98 16.87
C GLY A 86 -0.79 7.77 16.05
N CYS A 87 -1.57 8.00 14.99
CA CYS A 87 -2.07 6.96 14.11
C CYS A 87 -0.95 6.35 13.25
N VAL A 88 -0.95 5.02 13.10
CA VAL A 88 -0.05 4.30 12.20
C VAL A 88 -0.70 4.11 10.84
N VAL A 89 -0.04 4.55 9.78
CA VAL A 89 -0.51 4.36 8.40
C VAL A 89 0.39 3.36 7.67
N ILE A 90 -0.20 2.26 7.21
CA ILE A 90 0.48 1.17 6.51
C ILE A 90 0.08 1.21 5.04
N PHE A 91 1.07 1.28 4.15
CA PHE A 91 0.87 1.18 2.71
C PHE A 91 1.35 -0.18 2.21
N LEU A 92 0.44 -0.98 1.64
CA LEU A 92 0.81 -2.15 0.87
C LEU A 92 1.20 -1.72 -0.54
N ASN A 93 2.29 -2.29 -1.06
CA ASN A 93 2.80 -1.93 -2.37
C ASN A 93 3.36 -3.16 -3.07
N GLN A 94 3.38 -3.10 -4.40
CA GLN A 94 3.86 -4.15 -5.26
C GLN A 94 5.24 -3.79 -5.82
N LEU A 95 6.07 -4.82 -5.97
CA LEU A 95 7.29 -4.72 -6.75
C LEU A 95 6.96 -4.69 -8.24
N ARG A 96 7.73 -3.90 -8.98
CA ARG A 96 7.79 -3.81 -10.44
C ARG A 96 9.25 -3.86 -10.85
N GLN A 97 9.52 -4.18 -12.12
CA GLN A 97 10.86 -4.13 -12.68
C GLN A 97 10.99 -2.92 -13.60
N LYS A 98 12.03 -2.12 -13.40
CA LYS A 98 12.35 -1.00 -14.28
C LYS A 98 13.07 -1.52 -15.51
N ILE A 99 12.44 -1.37 -16.67
CA ILE A 99 13.03 -1.74 -17.97
C ILE A 99 14.26 -0.85 -18.24
N GLY A 100 15.32 -1.45 -18.79
CA GLY A 100 16.54 -0.73 -19.20
C GLY A 100 17.61 -0.58 -18.11
N VAL A 101 17.42 -1.16 -16.92
CA VAL A 101 18.47 -1.24 -15.90
C VAL A 101 19.39 -2.42 -16.22
N THR A 102 20.62 -2.13 -16.63
CA THR A 102 21.65 -3.15 -16.96
C THR A 102 22.62 -3.44 -15.81
N TYR A 103 22.58 -2.64 -14.74
CA TYR A 103 23.41 -2.81 -13.54
C TYR A 103 22.63 -2.47 -12.27
N GLY A 104 22.79 -3.27 -11.21
CA GLY A 104 22.11 -3.10 -9.92
C GLY A 104 20.76 -3.82 -9.82
N ASN A 105 19.99 -3.54 -8.75
CA ASN A 105 18.66 -4.13 -8.57
C ASN A 105 17.62 -3.38 -9.42
N PRO A 106 16.92 -4.03 -10.37
CA PRO A 106 15.89 -3.41 -11.20
C PRO A 106 14.54 -3.26 -10.49
N GLU A 107 14.38 -3.79 -9.27
CA GLU A 107 13.13 -3.72 -8.53
C GLU A 107 12.82 -2.29 -8.05
N VAL A 108 11.60 -1.86 -8.34
CA VAL A 108 11.02 -0.57 -7.94
C VAL A 108 9.60 -0.77 -7.40
N THR A 109 9.09 0.20 -6.66
CA THR A 109 7.72 0.22 -6.13
C THR A 109 6.84 1.21 -6.89
N THR A 110 5.53 0.98 -6.90
CA THR A 110 4.57 1.91 -7.51
C THR A 110 4.40 3.19 -6.68
N GLY A 111 3.80 4.24 -7.26
CA GLY A 111 3.56 5.52 -6.57
C GLY A 111 4.77 6.47 -6.50
N GLY A 112 5.83 6.22 -7.27
CA GLY A 112 7.03 7.06 -7.29
C GLY A 112 7.91 6.91 -6.04
N THR A 113 8.73 7.92 -5.75
CA THR A 113 9.73 7.86 -4.68
C THR A 113 9.25 8.44 -3.35
N ALA A 114 8.14 9.19 -3.33
CA ALA A 114 7.68 9.90 -2.14
C ALA A 114 7.51 8.97 -0.93
N LEU A 115 6.81 7.85 -1.11
CA LEU A 115 6.56 6.90 -0.02
C LEU A 115 7.85 6.38 0.61
N LYS A 116 8.92 6.19 -0.18
CA LYS A 116 10.23 5.76 0.35
C LYS A 116 10.82 6.76 1.35
N PHE A 117 10.59 8.06 1.16
CA PHE A 117 11.13 9.10 2.03
C PHE A 117 10.22 9.43 3.22
N TYR A 118 8.90 9.27 3.07
CA TYR A 118 7.94 9.50 4.15
C TYR A 118 7.78 8.29 5.09
N ALA A 119 8.06 7.07 4.62
CA ALA A 119 7.95 5.88 5.44
C ALA A 119 9.04 5.85 6.51
N SER A 120 8.64 5.79 7.78
CA SER A 120 9.56 5.58 8.91
C SER A 120 10.16 4.18 8.92
N VAL A 121 9.41 3.19 8.42
CA VAL A 121 9.83 1.79 8.30
C VAL A 121 9.38 1.26 6.95
N ARG A 122 10.26 0.53 6.27
CA ARG A 122 9.94 -0.20 5.03
C ARG A 122 10.23 -1.67 5.23
N LEU A 123 9.29 -2.52 4.81
CA LEU A 123 9.37 -3.96 4.96
C LEU A 123 9.35 -4.61 3.56
N ASP A 124 10.40 -5.36 3.23
CA ASP A 124 10.43 -6.24 2.06
C ASP A 124 10.06 -7.66 2.53
N ILE A 125 8.86 -8.12 2.16
CA ILE A 125 8.35 -9.45 2.46
C ILE A 125 8.48 -10.36 1.24
N ARG A 126 9.13 -11.52 1.42
CA ARG A 126 9.26 -12.53 0.37
C ARG A 126 8.90 -13.92 0.87
N ARG A 127 8.14 -14.66 0.08
CA ARG A 127 7.96 -16.10 0.27
C ARG A 127 9.29 -16.79 -0.01
N ILE A 128 9.76 -17.59 0.95
CA ILE A 128 11.00 -18.37 0.82
C ILE A 128 10.73 -19.85 0.59
N GLN A 129 9.61 -20.37 1.10
CA GLN A 129 9.28 -21.78 0.97
C GLN A 129 7.78 -22.02 1.11
N THR A 130 7.27 -23.04 0.43
CA THR A 130 5.98 -23.66 0.75
C THR A 130 6.16 -24.68 1.87
N LEU A 131 5.33 -24.59 2.90
CA LEU A 131 5.25 -25.59 3.95
C LEU A 131 4.34 -26.73 3.51
N LYS A 132 4.87 -27.96 3.56
CA LYS A 132 4.16 -29.20 3.20
C LYS A 132 4.17 -30.17 4.37
N LYS A 133 3.11 -30.94 4.54
CA LYS A 133 3.00 -31.96 5.60
C LYS A 133 2.84 -33.35 4.98
N GLY A 134 3.97 -34.02 4.74
CA GLY A 134 3.99 -35.36 4.13
C GLY A 134 3.21 -35.40 2.81
N THR A 135 2.24 -36.32 2.72
CA THR A 135 1.31 -36.47 1.59
C THR A 135 0.03 -35.63 1.71
N GLU A 136 -0.21 -34.95 2.84
CA GLU A 136 -1.43 -34.15 3.10
C GLU A 136 -1.48 -32.82 2.32
N GLY A 137 -0.42 -32.49 1.58
CA GLY A 137 -0.36 -31.31 0.70
C GLY A 137 0.31 -30.08 1.33
N GLU A 138 0.04 -28.92 0.71
CA GLU A 138 0.58 -27.61 1.12
C GLU A 138 -0.32 -27.00 2.21
N TYR A 139 0.26 -26.60 3.36
CA TYR A 139 -0.51 -26.02 4.47
C TYR A 139 -0.14 -24.58 4.79
N GLY A 140 0.92 -24.04 4.19
CA GLY A 140 1.31 -22.66 4.47
C GLY A 140 2.54 -22.18 3.71
N ILE A 141 2.95 -20.97 4.05
CA ILE A 141 4.13 -20.33 3.49
C ILE A 141 5.09 -19.94 4.60
N ARG A 142 6.38 -20.16 4.36
CA ARG A 142 7.43 -19.49 5.13
C ARG A 142 7.80 -18.21 4.38
N ALA A 143 7.67 -17.07 5.05
CA ALA A 143 8.07 -15.77 4.52
C ALA A 143 9.25 -15.20 5.32
N LYS A 144 10.10 -14.45 4.64
CA LYS A 144 11.17 -13.64 5.24
C LYS A 144 10.80 -12.18 5.07
N VAL A 145 10.89 -11.41 6.15
CA VAL A 145 10.68 -9.96 6.14
C VAL A 145 12.00 -9.28 6.46
N LYS A 146 12.40 -8.31 5.64
CA LYS A 146 13.61 -7.49 5.84
C LYS A 146 13.20 -6.04 6.06
N VAL A 147 13.78 -5.39 7.07
CA VAL A 147 13.72 -3.92 7.22
C VAL A 147 14.67 -3.29 6.21
N ALA A 148 14.12 -2.46 5.32
CA ALA A 148 14.73 -2.06 4.05
C ALA A 148 14.85 -0.55 3.84
#